data_AF-A0A2N3B867-F1
#
_entry.id   AF-A0A2N3B867-F1
#
_cell.length_a   1.000
_cell.length_b   1.000
_cell.length_c   1.000
_cell.angle_alpha   90.00
_cell.angle_beta   90.00
_cell.angle_gamma   90.00
#
_symmetry.space_group_name_H-M   'P 1'
#
loop_
_entity.id
_entity.type
_entity.pdbx_description
1 polymer ?
#
loop_
_entity_poly.entity_id
_entity_poly.type
_entity_poly.pdbx_seq_one_letter_code
_entity_poly.pdbx_strand_id
1 'polypeptide(L)'
;GEVAIVRHLVYELDADGRQLAVRQLTDYTGDKVRTLYPNASELRTDWLDPERRAEIVERLEEKGIDLESLADSVGRPEADPFDLLCHLAYNAPLRTRRERADRLLREQDEFLARFGPDARVVLDAVLEKYAEHGSAQFKLPDILEVPPFNEWGNVIEIAARFGGGKELRSAVTELQRLLYTA
;
A
#
# COMPACT_ATOMS: atom_id res chain seq x y z
N GLY A 1 23.02 -33.72 26.47
CA GLY A 1 21.57 -33.48 26.58
C GLY A 1 21.31 -32.17 25.91
N GLU A 2 20.54 -32.18 24.83
CA GLU A 2 20.18 -30.99 24.06
C GLU A 2 19.32 -30.06 24.91
N VAL A 3 19.67 -28.77 24.93
CA VAL A 3 18.86 -27.73 25.56
C VAL A 3 18.00 -27.12 24.46
N ALA A 4 16.73 -27.47 24.43
CA ALA A 4 15.73 -26.78 23.63
C ALA A 4 15.32 -25.50 24.36
N ILE A 5 15.65 -24.34 23.80
CA ILE A 5 15.15 -23.05 24.29
C ILE A 5 13.69 -22.95 23.86
N VAL A 6 12.78 -23.31 24.77
CA VAL A 6 11.35 -23.04 24.64
C VAL A 6 11.14 -21.55 24.88
N ARG A 7 10.88 -20.80 23.81
CA ARG A 7 10.52 -19.37 23.88
C ARG A 7 9.17 -19.26 24.58
N HIS A 8 9.18 -19.10 25.90
CA HIS A 8 7.98 -18.80 26.69
C HIS A 8 7.52 -17.38 26.34
N LEU A 9 6.56 -17.26 25.43
CA LEU A 9 5.75 -16.06 25.26
C LEU A 9 4.73 -16.06 26.39
N VAL A 10 5.00 -15.29 27.45
CA VAL A 10 4.01 -15.01 28.48
C VAL A 10 3.04 -13.99 27.88
N TYR A 11 1.87 -14.47 27.49
CA TYR A 11 0.74 -13.62 27.12
C TYR A 11 0.13 -13.10 28.42
N GLU A 12 0.56 -11.92 28.88
CA GLU A 12 -0.36 -11.12 29.70
C GLU A 12 -1.47 -10.66 28.75
N LEU A 13 -2.71 -10.65 29.22
CA LEU A 13 -3.89 -10.16 28.52
C LEU A 13 -4.45 -9.03 29.41
N ASP A 14 -5.03 -7.97 28.83
CA ASP A 14 -6.04 -7.20 29.57
C ASP A 14 -7.29 -8.11 29.74
N ALA A 15 -8.30 -7.68 30.49
CA ALA A 15 -9.47 -8.55 30.76
C ALA A 15 -10.17 -9.09 29.49
N ASP A 16 -9.92 -8.49 28.32
CA ASP A 16 -10.46 -8.85 27.01
C ASP A 16 -9.44 -9.47 26.04
N GLY A 17 -8.16 -9.57 26.43
CA GLY A 17 -7.06 -10.14 25.66
C GLY A 17 -6.59 -9.37 24.43
N ARG A 18 -6.98 -8.10 24.27
CA ARG A 18 -6.76 -7.35 23.02
C ARG A 18 -5.47 -6.55 23.00
N GLN A 19 -5.20 -5.74 24.03
CA GLN A 19 -4.10 -4.78 23.96
C GLN A 19 -2.71 -5.44 23.86
N LEU A 20 -2.52 -6.57 24.54
CA LEU A 20 -1.25 -7.28 24.52
C LEU A 20 -1.04 -8.08 23.24
N ALA A 21 -2.10 -8.65 22.67
CA ALA A 21 -2.05 -9.30 21.37
C ALA A 21 -1.67 -8.31 20.25
N VAL A 22 -2.25 -7.11 20.26
CA VAL A 22 -1.90 -6.04 19.30
C VAL A 22 -0.43 -5.66 19.42
N ARG A 23 0.06 -5.42 20.65
CA ARG A 23 1.48 -5.07 20.87
C ARG A 23 2.43 -6.16 20.36
N GLN A 24 2.11 -7.43 20.61
CA GLN A 24 2.92 -8.54 20.13
C GLN A 24 2.90 -8.63 18.60
N LEU A 25 1.75 -8.41 17.96
CA LEU A 25 1.63 -8.41 16.50
C LEU A 25 2.42 -7.24 15.88
N THR A 26 2.37 -6.05 16.47
CA THR A 26 3.14 -4.88 16.00
C THR A 26 4.64 -5.10 16.13
N ASP A 27 5.09 -5.64 17.27
CA ASP A 27 6.51 -5.93 17.53
C ASP A 27 7.00 -7.03 16.57
N TYR A 28 6.23 -8.11 16.42
CA TYR A 28 6.50 -9.19 15.48
C TYR A 28 6.61 -8.69 14.04
N THR A 29 5.66 -7.86 13.60
CA THR A 29 5.67 -7.29 12.25
C THR A 29 6.89 -6.41 12.03
N GLY A 30 7.19 -5.50 12.97
CA GLY A 30 8.37 -4.65 12.90
C GLY A 30 9.68 -5.46 12.82
N ASP A 31 9.80 -6.53 13.60
CA ASP A 31 10.96 -7.43 13.57
C ASP A 31 11.11 -8.14 12.23
N LYS A 32 10.00 -8.61 11.64
CA LYS A 32 10.01 -9.25 10.32
C LYS A 32 10.43 -8.28 9.23
N VAL A 33 9.90 -7.07 9.24
CA VAL A 33 10.29 -6.03 8.27
C VAL A 33 11.76 -5.68 8.41
N ARG A 34 12.27 -5.46 9.63
CA ARG A 34 13.70 -5.20 9.88
C ARG A 34 14.63 -6.35 9.45
N THR A 35 14.12 -7.59 9.47
CA THR A 35 14.87 -8.77 9.00
C THR A 35 14.97 -8.81 7.48
N LEU A 36 13.90 -8.41 6.78
CA LEU A 36 13.84 -8.40 5.32
C LEU A 36 14.55 -7.16 4.73
N TYR A 37 14.43 -6.03 5.41
CA TYR A 37 14.92 -4.73 4.98
C TYR A 37 15.64 -4.03 6.13
N PRO A 38 16.92 -3.66 5.97
CA PRO A 38 17.69 -3.02 7.04
C PRO A 38 17.24 -1.58 7.33
N ASN A 39 16.58 -0.92 6.36
CA ASN A 39 16.10 0.45 6.52
C ASN A 39 14.90 0.75 5.59
N ALA A 40 14.19 1.84 5.89
CA ALA A 40 13.02 2.28 5.13
C ALA A 40 13.31 2.61 3.65
N SER A 41 14.54 3.00 3.31
CA SER A 41 14.92 3.36 1.93
C SER A 41 15.00 2.13 1.03
N GLU A 42 15.51 1.01 1.55
CA GLU A 42 15.55 -0.25 0.81
C GLU A 42 14.14 -0.82 0.62
N LEU A 43 13.32 -0.82 1.69
CA LEU A 43 11.91 -1.19 1.57
C LEU A 43 11.19 -0.32 0.53
N ARG A 44 11.43 0.99 0.53
CA ARG A 44 10.83 1.93 -0.44
C ARG A 44 11.24 1.61 -1.88
N THR A 45 12.50 1.26 -2.10
CA THR A 45 13.03 0.95 -3.44
C THR A 45 12.27 -0.22 -4.05
N ASP A 46 12.04 -1.28 -3.28
CA ASP A 46 11.25 -2.42 -3.73
C ASP A 46 9.75 -2.09 -3.77
N TRP A 47 9.23 -1.33 -2.82
CA TRP A 47 7.81 -0.96 -2.76
C TRP A 47 7.34 -0.10 -3.95
N LEU A 48 8.25 0.67 -4.55
CA LEU A 48 8.01 1.46 -5.76
C LEU A 48 7.77 0.62 -7.01
N ASP A 49 8.22 -0.64 -7.00
CA ASP A 49 7.93 -1.60 -8.06
C ASP A 49 6.64 -2.37 -7.72
N PRO A 50 5.59 -2.29 -8.55
CA PRO A 50 4.32 -2.95 -8.26
C PRO A 50 4.43 -4.47 -8.11
N GLU A 51 5.35 -5.11 -8.84
CA GLU A 51 5.56 -6.56 -8.78
C GLU A 51 6.27 -6.93 -7.48
N ARG A 52 7.38 -6.25 -7.15
CA ARG A 52 8.08 -6.48 -5.87
C ARG A 52 7.21 -6.14 -4.67
N ARG A 53 6.40 -5.08 -4.75
CA ARG A 53 5.42 -4.74 -3.71
C ARG A 53 4.44 -5.89 -3.48
N ALA A 54 3.92 -6.51 -4.55
CA ALA A 54 3.04 -7.66 -4.41
C ALA A 54 3.75 -8.83 -3.72
N GLU A 55 5.02 -9.11 -4.09
CA GLU A 55 5.82 -10.14 -3.41
C GLU A 55 6.06 -9.83 -1.92
N ILE A 56 6.29 -8.57 -1.57
CA ILE A 56 6.46 -8.16 -0.16
C ILE A 56 5.18 -8.46 0.62
N VAL A 57 4.02 -8.06 0.08
CA VAL A 57 2.71 -8.29 0.70
C VAL A 57 2.46 -9.79 0.88
N GLU A 58 2.65 -10.58 -0.17
CA GLU A 58 2.46 -12.05 -0.12
C GLU A 58 3.37 -12.70 0.93
N ARG A 59 4.66 -12.32 1.00
CA ARG A 59 5.59 -12.86 2.01
C ARG A 59 5.22 -12.49 3.44
N LEU A 60 4.52 -11.37 3.64
CA LEU A 60 4.00 -10.96 4.95
C LEU A 60 2.75 -11.77 5.29
N GLU A 61 1.84 -11.95 4.33
CA GLU A 61 0.65 -12.80 4.47
C GLU A 61 1.00 -14.26 4.80
N GLU A 62 2.00 -14.84 4.12
CA GLU A 62 2.54 -16.18 4.44
C GLU A 62 3.03 -16.31 5.89
N LYS A 63 3.38 -15.19 6.52
CA LYS A 63 3.83 -15.12 7.93
C LYS A 63 2.70 -14.75 8.89
N GLY A 64 1.46 -14.71 8.41
CA GLY A 64 0.26 -14.34 9.17
C GLY A 64 0.11 -12.83 9.38
N ILE A 65 0.76 -12.00 8.57
CA ILE A 65 0.70 -10.54 8.65
C ILE A 65 -0.13 -10.05 7.47
N ASP A 66 -1.44 -9.92 7.68
CA ASP A 66 -2.33 -9.19 6.77
C ASP A 66 -2.28 -7.68 7.11
N LEU A 67 -2.00 -6.83 6.11
CA LEU A 67 -1.77 -5.41 6.34
C LEU A 67 -3.06 -4.66 6.68
N GLU A 68 -4.20 -5.09 6.14
CA GLU A 68 -5.50 -4.49 6.46
C GLU A 68 -5.90 -4.81 7.91
N SER A 69 -5.86 -6.09 8.29
CA SER A 69 -6.12 -6.53 9.67
C SER A 69 -5.13 -5.93 10.66
N LEU A 70 -3.87 -5.77 10.28
CA LEU A 70 -2.87 -5.11 11.10
C LEU A 70 -3.23 -3.65 11.34
N ALA A 71 -3.59 -2.90 10.29
CA ALA A 71 -4.02 -1.51 10.37
C ALA A 71 -5.25 -1.36 11.29
N ASP A 72 -6.23 -2.25 11.15
CA ASP A 72 -7.42 -2.30 12.02
C ASP A 72 -7.05 -2.58 13.48
N SER A 73 -6.15 -3.55 13.72
CA SER A 73 -5.75 -3.96 15.07
C SER A 73 -5.06 -2.84 15.85
N VAL A 74 -4.37 -1.93 15.17
CA VAL A 74 -3.72 -0.75 15.77
C VAL A 74 -4.63 0.48 15.79
N GLY A 75 -5.88 0.35 15.35
CA GLY A 75 -6.86 1.44 15.30
C GLY A 75 -6.54 2.51 14.26
N ARG A 76 -5.89 2.13 13.15
CA ARG A 76 -5.48 3.01 12.05
C ARG A 76 -5.87 2.43 10.68
N PRO A 77 -7.15 2.10 10.41
CA PRO A 77 -7.59 1.50 9.14
C PRO A 77 -7.19 2.33 7.90
N GLU A 78 -7.10 3.65 8.05
CA GLU A 78 -6.75 4.59 7.00
C GLU A 78 -5.25 4.65 6.67
N ALA A 79 -4.40 4.01 7.49
CA ALA A 79 -2.96 4.00 7.30
C ALA A 79 -2.58 3.48 5.92
N ASP A 80 -1.60 4.11 5.30
CA ASP A 80 -0.97 3.56 4.11
C ASP A 80 -0.14 2.31 4.50
N PRO A 81 -0.24 1.19 3.77
CA PRO A 81 0.46 -0.04 4.14
C PRO A 81 1.99 0.11 4.21
N PHE A 82 2.59 0.91 3.33
CA PHE A 82 4.04 1.15 3.39
C PHE A 82 4.42 2.01 4.60
N ASP A 83 3.67 3.08 4.86
CA ASP A 83 3.94 3.91 6.04
C ASP A 83 3.68 3.15 7.34
N LEU A 84 2.71 2.23 7.38
CA LEU A 84 2.48 1.33 8.51
C LEU A 84 3.70 0.44 8.75
N LEU A 85 4.21 -0.22 7.71
CA LEU A 85 5.42 -1.04 7.83
C LEU A 85 6.62 -0.20 8.28
N CYS A 86 6.83 0.99 7.70
CA CYS A 86 7.91 1.88 8.09
C CYS A 86 7.78 2.39 9.53
N HIS A 87 6.56 2.67 9.98
CA HIS A 87 6.27 3.10 11.33
C HIS A 87 6.63 2.00 12.34
N LEU A 88 6.17 0.77 12.11
CA LEU A 88 6.44 -0.38 12.99
C LEU A 88 7.92 -0.82 12.97
N ALA A 89 8.56 -0.73 11.80
CA ALA A 89 9.93 -1.20 11.63
C ALA A 89 10.99 -0.17 12.04
N TYR A 90 10.75 1.11 11.76
CA TYR A 90 11.77 2.16 11.82
C TYR A 90 11.31 3.43 12.56
N ASN A 91 10.14 3.40 13.20
CA ASN A 91 9.54 4.55 13.88
C ASN A 91 9.38 5.78 12.95
N ALA A 92 9.11 5.52 11.67
CA ALA A 92 8.84 6.57 10.68
C ALA A 92 7.46 7.23 10.90
N PRO A 93 7.22 8.44 10.35
CA PRO A 93 5.89 9.04 10.36
C PRO A 93 4.86 8.14 9.67
N LEU A 94 3.74 7.89 10.35
CA LEU A 94 2.61 7.16 9.80
C LEU A 94 1.72 8.13 9.02
N ARG A 95 1.53 7.90 7.72
CA ARG A 95 0.60 8.67 6.89
C ARG A 95 -0.54 7.79 6.41
N THR A 96 -1.63 8.44 6.04
CA THR A 96 -2.81 7.81 5.49
C THR A 96 -2.72 7.70 3.96
N ARG A 97 -3.53 6.80 3.39
CA ARG A 97 -3.67 6.68 1.94
C ARG A 97 -4.18 7.98 1.30
N ARG A 98 -5.13 8.65 1.96
CA ARG A 98 -5.66 9.97 1.57
C ARG A 98 -4.56 11.02 1.51
N GLU A 99 -3.75 11.13 2.56
CA GLU A 99 -2.66 12.12 2.61
C GLU A 99 -1.65 11.92 1.48
N ARG A 100 -1.38 10.67 1.08
CA ARG A 100 -0.53 10.37 -0.07
C ARG A 100 -1.14 10.78 -1.39
N ALA A 101 -2.42 10.47 -1.60
CA ALA A 101 -3.15 10.88 -2.80
C ALA A 101 -3.21 12.40 -2.92
N ASP A 102 -3.61 13.09 -1.86
CA ASP A 102 -3.71 14.55 -1.83
C ASP A 102 -2.36 15.22 -2.04
N ARG A 103 -1.28 14.66 -1.48
CA ARG A 103 0.08 15.15 -1.71
C ARG A 103 0.47 15.02 -3.17
N LEU A 104 0.24 13.87 -3.79
CA LEU A 104 0.52 13.66 -5.21
C LEU A 104 -0.21 14.71 -6.06
N LEU A 105 -1.50 14.92 -5.81
CA LEU A 105 -2.30 15.91 -6.52
C LEU A 105 -1.77 17.35 -6.37
N ARG A 106 -1.14 17.68 -5.23
CA ARG A 106 -0.56 19.01 -4.98
C ARG A 106 0.86 19.18 -5.53
N GLU A 107 1.66 18.12 -5.55
CA GLU A 107 3.11 18.22 -5.79
C GLU A 107 3.51 17.72 -7.19
N GLN A 108 2.65 16.96 -7.88
CA GLN A 108 2.95 16.32 -9.16
C GLN A 108 2.21 16.97 -10.34
N ASP A 109 2.10 18.30 -10.33
CA ASP A 109 1.42 19.08 -11.38
C ASP A 109 2.03 18.84 -12.78
N GLU A 110 3.35 18.74 -12.87
CA GLU A 110 4.05 18.48 -14.14
C GLU A 110 3.67 17.12 -14.75
N PHE A 111 3.50 16.10 -13.91
CA PHE A 111 3.04 14.79 -14.35
C PHE A 111 1.58 14.86 -14.84
N LEU A 112 0.69 15.47 -14.05
CA LEU A 112 -0.74 15.57 -14.38
C LEU A 112 -0.98 16.42 -15.63
N ALA A 113 -0.16 17.44 -15.88
CA ALA A 113 -0.26 18.32 -17.05
C ALA A 113 0.03 17.62 -18.39
N ARG A 114 0.64 16.42 -18.38
CA ARG A 114 0.88 15.62 -19.59
C ARG A 114 -0.39 14.98 -20.15
N PHE A 115 -1.47 14.94 -19.37
CA PHE A 115 -2.71 14.24 -19.71
C PHE A 115 -3.84 15.22 -20.03
N GLY A 116 -4.63 14.88 -21.05
CA GLY A 116 -5.86 15.62 -21.36
C GLY A 116 -6.95 15.42 -20.30
N PRO A 117 -8.03 16.23 -20.33
CA PRO A 117 -9.09 16.20 -19.32
C PRO A 117 -9.67 14.80 -19.09
N ASP A 118 -9.93 14.04 -20.15
CA ASP A 118 -10.54 12.71 -20.06
C ASP A 118 -9.63 11.67 -19.40
N ALA A 119 -8.31 11.75 -19.63
CA ALA A 119 -7.33 10.87 -18.98
C ALA A 119 -7.10 11.28 -17.52
N ARG A 120 -7.15 12.59 -17.23
CA ARG A 120 -7.01 13.11 -15.87
C ARG A 120 -8.14 12.65 -14.95
N VAL A 121 -9.38 12.66 -15.44
CA VAL A 121 -10.54 12.08 -14.72
C VAL A 121 -10.31 10.63 -14.31
N VAL A 122 -9.65 9.84 -15.17
CA VAL A 122 -9.31 8.45 -14.85
C VAL A 122 -8.22 8.38 -13.79
N LEU A 123 -7.15 9.17 -13.89
CA LEU A 123 -6.09 9.20 -12.88
C LEU A 123 -6.62 9.65 -11.51
N ASP A 124 -7.49 10.66 -11.48
CA ASP A 124 -8.10 11.17 -10.25
C ASP A 124 -8.97 10.10 -9.58
N ALA A 125 -9.79 9.38 -10.36
CA ALA A 125 -10.60 8.28 -9.81
C ALA A 125 -9.74 7.10 -9.35
N VAL A 126 -8.61 6.83 -10.02
CA VAL A 126 -7.66 5.80 -9.59
C VAL A 126 -7.07 6.19 -8.22
N LEU A 127 -6.69 7.45 -8.03
CA LEU A 127 -6.20 7.95 -6.74
C LEU A 127 -7.26 7.89 -5.64
N GLU A 128 -8.51 8.25 -5.95
CA GLU A 128 -9.60 8.17 -4.98
C GLU A 128 -9.83 6.71 -4.54
N LYS A 129 -9.81 5.76 -5.49
CA LYS A 129 -9.89 4.33 -5.15
C LYS A 129 -8.75 3.86 -4.27
N TYR A 130 -7.54 4.34 -4.49
CA TYR A 130 -6.43 4.07 -3.58
C TYR A 130 -6.67 4.66 -2.19
N ALA A 131 -7.15 5.91 -2.10
CA ALA A 131 -7.42 6.57 -0.83
C ALA A 131 -8.50 5.83 -0.01
N GLU A 132 -9.54 5.30 -0.67
CA GLU A 132 -10.66 4.60 -0.03
C GLU A 132 -10.34 3.12 0.28
N HIS A 133 -9.78 2.39 -0.69
CA HIS A 133 -9.67 0.92 -0.62
C HIS A 133 -8.24 0.38 -0.59
N GLY A 134 -7.23 1.24 -0.73
CA GLY A 134 -5.83 0.86 -0.56
C GLY A 134 -5.21 0.20 -1.78
N SER A 135 -3.98 -0.28 -1.61
CA SER A 135 -3.13 -0.73 -2.72
C SER A 135 -3.57 -2.05 -3.36
N ALA A 136 -4.38 -2.86 -2.67
CA ALA A 136 -4.83 -4.15 -3.19
C ALA A 136 -5.73 -4.02 -4.43
N GLN A 137 -6.58 -2.97 -4.48
CA GLN A 137 -7.46 -2.71 -5.63
C GLN A 137 -6.80 -1.91 -6.75
N PHE A 138 -5.49 -1.65 -6.66
CA PHE A 138 -4.76 -0.79 -7.58
C PHE A 138 -4.13 -1.54 -8.77
N LYS A 139 -4.63 -2.74 -9.09
CA LYS A 139 -4.09 -3.57 -10.18
C LYS A 139 -4.82 -3.29 -11.48
N LEU A 140 -4.07 -2.96 -12.53
CA LEU A 140 -4.59 -2.94 -13.90
C LEU A 140 -4.57 -4.36 -14.48
N PRO A 141 -5.57 -4.75 -15.29
CA PRO A 141 -6.73 -3.96 -15.72
C PRO A 141 -7.90 -3.95 -14.71
N ASP A 142 -7.86 -4.77 -13.66
CA ASP A 142 -8.98 -5.07 -12.75
C ASP A 142 -9.66 -3.82 -12.17
N ILE A 143 -8.89 -2.78 -11.81
CA ILE A 143 -9.43 -1.50 -11.30
C ILE A 143 -10.38 -0.84 -12.29
N LEU A 144 -10.24 -1.08 -13.60
CA LEU A 144 -11.08 -0.47 -14.63
C LEU A 144 -12.42 -1.20 -14.82
N GLU A 145 -12.60 -2.36 -14.19
CA GLU A 145 -13.84 -3.14 -14.27
C GLU A 145 -14.87 -2.74 -13.18
N VAL A 146 -14.47 -1.89 -12.24
CA VAL A 146 -15.31 -1.42 -11.13
C VAL A 146 -15.79 0.03 -11.33
N PRO A 147 -16.88 0.47 -10.68
CA PRO A 147 -17.32 1.86 -10.75
C PRO A 147 -16.29 2.85 -10.15
N PRO A 148 -16.16 4.06 -10.71
CA PRO A 148 -16.92 4.60 -11.85
C PRO A 148 -16.32 4.23 -13.24
N PHE A 149 -15.22 3.48 -13.29
CA PHE A 149 -14.50 3.22 -14.56
C PHE A 149 -15.35 2.45 -15.57
N ASN A 150 -16.06 1.42 -15.12
CA ASN A 150 -16.91 0.62 -16.01
C ASN A 150 -18.10 1.41 -16.60
N GLU A 151 -18.44 2.57 -16.05
CA GLU A 151 -19.44 3.50 -16.60
C GLU A 151 -18.88 4.37 -17.74
N TRP A 152 -17.55 4.45 -17.85
CA TRP A 152 -16.83 5.28 -18.83
C TRP A 152 -16.45 4.53 -20.10
N GLY A 153 -16.75 3.25 -20.17
CA GLY A 153 -16.45 2.36 -21.28
C GLY A 153 -15.69 1.12 -20.85
N ASN A 154 -15.37 0.28 -21.82
CA ASN A 154 -14.50 -0.87 -21.61
C ASN A 154 -13.02 -0.44 -21.49
N VAL A 155 -12.16 -1.39 -21.11
CA VAL A 155 -10.72 -1.15 -20.93
C VAL A 155 -10.05 -0.52 -22.16
N ILE A 156 -10.48 -0.87 -23.38
CA ILE A 156 -9.91 -0.33 -24.62
C ILE A 156 -10.30 1.14 -24.81
N GLU A 157 -11.56 1.49 -24.54
CA GLU A 157 -12.06 2.87 -24.62
C GLU A 157 -11.40 3.78 -23.60
N ILE A 158 -11.21 3.28 -22.37
CA ILE A 158 -10.48 4.00 -21.32
C ILE A 158 -9.02 4.18 -21.73
N ALA A 159 -8.38 3.13 -22.24
CA ALA A 159 -6.99 3.18 -22.70
C ALA A 159 -6.78 4.18 -23.85
N ALA A 160 -7.76 4.34 -24.74
CA ALA A 160 -7.69 5.30 -25.84
C ALA A 160 -7.55 6.76 -25.34
N ARG A 161 -8.07 7.09 -24.16
CA ARG A 161 -7.91 8.42 -23.53
C ARG A 161 -6.46 8.76 -23.23
N PHE A 162 -5.61 7.75 -23.04
CA PHE A 162 -4.17 7.88 -22.78
C PHE A 162 -3.31 7.75 -24.04
N GLY A 163 -3.91 7.45 -25.20
CA GLY A 163 -3.19 7.13 -26.43
C GLY A 163 -2.98 5.63 -26.68
N GLY A 164 -3.49 4.76 -25.79
CA GLY A 164 -3.39 3.32 -25.92
C GLY A 164 -3.16 2.59 -24.61
N GLY A 165 -3.25 1.25 -24.64
CA GLY A 165 -3.12 0.41 -23.45
C GLY A 165 -1.71 0.44 -22.84
N LYS A 166 -0.67 0.69 -23.64
CA LYS A 166 0.70 0.82 -23.14
C LYS A 166 0.88 2.12 -22.38
N GLU A 167 0.33 3.21 -22.91
CA GLU A 167 0.39 4.56 -22.37
C GLU A 167 -0.41 4.64 -21.07
N LEU A 168 -1.61 4.04 -21.03
CA LEU A 168 -2.39 3.88 -19.80
C LEU A 168 -1.59 3.14 -18.71
N ARG A 169 -1.03 1.97 -19.03
CA ARG A 169 -0.21 1.22 -18.06
C ARG A 169 0.98 2.03 -17.57
N SER A 170 1.68 2.72 -18.47
CA SER A 170 2.81 3.58 -18.11
C SER A 170 2.37 4.71 -17.19
N ALA A 171 1.25 5.37 -17.47
CA ALA A 171 0.72 6.47 -16.68
C ALA A 171 0.35 6.01 -15.26
N VAL A 172 -0.35 4.88 -15.14
CA VAL A 172 -0.74 4.33 -13.83
C VAL A 172 0.48 3.81 -13.05
N THR A 173 1.45 3.17 -13.69
CA THR A 173 2.70 2.76 -13.02
C THR A 173 3.51 3.97 -12.54
N GLU A 174 3.59 5.02 -13.35
CA GLU A 174 4.25 6.28 -12.95
C GLU A 174 3.51 6.92 -11.78
N LEU A 175 2.17 7.00 -11.83
CA LEU A 175 1.32 7.47 -10.73
C LEU A 175 1.59 6.69 -9.42
N GLN A 176 1.67 5.36 -9.48
CA GLN A 176 1.99 4.52 -8.32
C GLN A 176 3.34 4.85 -7.71
N ARG A 177 4.36 5.06 -8.56
CA ARG A 177 5.69 5.44 -8.07
C ARG A 177 5.65 6.79 -7.40
N LEU A 178 5.01 7.76 -8.03
CA LEU A 178 4.89 9.12 -7.53
C LEU A 178 4.25 9.17 -6.13
N LEU A 179 3.33 8.26 -5.80
CA LEU A 179 2.77 8.15 -4.45
C LEU A 179 3.86 8.04 -3.37
N TYR A 180 4.98 7.36 -3.64
CA TYR A 180 6.05 7.03 -2.67
C TYR A 180 7.40 7.73 -2.90
N THR A 181 7.50 8.66 -3.85
CA THR A 181 8.78 9.34 -4.15
C THR A 181 9.21 10.43 -3.14
N ALA A 182 8.38 10.78 -2.15
CA ALA A 182 8.67 11.76 -1.10
C ALA A 182 8.77 11.12 0.30
#